data_AF-A0A2T2W0U3-F1
#
_entry.id   AF-A0A2T2W0U3-F1
#
_cell.length_a   1.000
_cell.length_b   1.000
_cell.length_c   1.000
_cell.angle_alpha   90.00
_cell.angle_beta   90.00
_cell.angle_gamma   90.00
#
_symmetry.space_group_name_H-M   'P 1'
#
loop_
_entity.id
_entity.type
_entity.pdbx_description
1 polymer ?
#
loop_
_entity_poly.entity_id
_entity_poly.type
_entity_poly.pdbx_seq_one_letter_code
_entity_poly.pdbx_strand_id
1 'polypeptide(L)' 'MDSLLNLADPQLVLLVAAIAVVVLLSQLFFRILSVGLVPLIGLGVIFAGLQYLFGITPKQLWFEVSHLPQMAMKFFNSLA' A
#
# COMPACT_ATOMS: atom_id res chain seq x y z
N MET A 1 7.57 -25.26 37.78
CA MET A 1 7.58 -24.76 36.38
C MET A 1 8.86 -25.16 35.64
N ASP A 2 9.91 -25.55 36.36
CA ASP A 2 11.21 -25.96 35.80
C ASP A 2 11.23 -27.35 35.15
N SER A 3 10.23 -28.20 35.44
CA SER A 3 10.15 -29.56 34.90
C SER A 3 9.64 -29.64 33.46
N LEU A 4 8.93 -28.61 32.95
CA LEU A 4 8.41 -28.58 31.58
C LEU A 4 9.48 -28.13 30.57
N LEU A 5 10.45 -27.32 31.01
CA LEU A 5 11.54 -26.85 30.16
C LEU A 5 12.66 -27.89 30.00
N ASN A 6 12.72 -28.90 30.87
CA ASN A 6 13.73 -29.96 30.83
C ASN A 6 13.30 -31.16 29.95
N LEU A 7 12.06 -31.17 29.44
CA LEU A 7 11.54 -32.18 28.51
C LEU A 7 11.58 -31.72 27.04
N ALA A 8 11.75 -30.41 26.81
CA ALA A 8 11.79 -29.83 25.48
C ALA A 8 13.24 -29.83 25.00
N ASP A 9 13.54 -30.64 24.00
CA ASP A 9 14.83 -30.63 23.31
C ASP A 9 15.17 -29.17 22.91
N PRO A 10 16.31 -28.61 23.36
CA PRO A 10 16.72 -27.25 23.05
C PRO A 10 16.70 -26.94 21.54
N GLN A 11 16.96 -27.96 20.71
CA GLN A 11 16.90 -27.88 19.26
C GLN A 11 15.48 -27.60 18.76
N LEU A 12 14.47 -28.28 19.33
CA LEU A 12 13.06 -28.08 18.99
C LEU A 12 12.58 -26.70 19.41
N VAL A 13 13.01 -26.24 20.59
CA VAL A 13 12.68 -24.89 21.08
C VAL A 13 13.24 -23.83 20.13
N LEU A 14 14.50 -23.97 19.71
CA LEU A 14 15.13 -23.05 18.75
C LEU A 14 14.47 -23.09 17.37
N LEU A 15 14.09 -24.28 16.89
CA LEU A 15 13.40 -24.44 15.61
C LEU A 15 12.04 -23.71 15.62
N VAL A 16 11.25 -23.91 16.68
CA VAL A 16 9.94 -23.27 16.83
C VAL A 16 10.11 -21.75 16.96
N ALA A 17 11.10 -21.28 17.71
CA ALA A 17 11.41 -19.86 17.81
C ALA A 17 11.79 -19.25 16.46
N ALA A 18 12.63 -19.93 15.67
CA ALA A 18 13.03 -19.47 14.34
C ALA A 18 11.82 -19.40 13.37
N ILE A 19 10.95 -20.41 13.38
CA ILE A 19 9.72 -20.42 12.58
C ILE A 19 8.82 -19.25 12.98
N ALA A 20 8.63 -19.03 14.30
CA ALA A 20 7.83 -17.91 14.79
C ALA A 20 8.38 -16.56 14.31
N VAL A 21 9.70 -16.36 14.36
CA VAL A 21 10.34 -15.14 13.86
C VAL A 21 10.11 -14.95 12.35
N VAL A 22 10.28 -16.00 11.55
CA VAL A 22 10.04 -15.94 10.09
C VAL A 22 8.57 -15.61 9.78
N VAL A 23 7.63 -16.22 10.50
CA VAL A 23 6.19 -15.93 10.33
C VAL A 23 5.89 -14.47 10.69
N LEU A 24 6.43 -13.96 11.79
CA LEU A 24 6.23 -12.58 12.22
C LEU A 24 6.82 -11.58 11.21
N LEU A 25 8.03 -11.85 10.70
CA LEU A 25 8.66 -11.03 9.66
C LEU A 25 7.86 -11.06 8.35
N SER A 26 7.36 -12.24 7.97
CA SER A 26 6.53 -12.39 6.77
C SER A 26 5.23 -11.59 6.91
N GLN A 27 4.53 -11.69 8.05
CA GLN A 27 3.34 -10.90 8.33
C GLN A 27 3.60 -9.40 8.29
N LEU A 28 4.72 -8.96 8.87
CA LEU A 28 5.12 -7.55 8.83
C LEU A 28 5.39 -7.07 7.40
N PHE A 29 6.10 -7.87 6.61
CA PHE A 29 6.39 -7.58 5.21
C PHE A 29 5.10 -7.46 4.38
N PHE A 30 4.19 -8.43 4.50
CA PHE A 30 2.90 -8.38 3.83
C PHE A 30 2.03 -7.20 4.29
N ARG A 31 2.11 -6.83 5.58
CA ARG A 31 1.41 -5.66 6.11
C ARG A 31 1.96 -4.34 5.54
N ILE A 32 3.28 -4.23 5.38
CA ILE A 32 3.88 -3.04 4.76
C ILE A 32 3.50 -2.97 3.28
N LEU A 33 3.55 -4.09 2.56
CA LEU A 33 3.09 -4.14 1.17
C LEU A 33 1.60 -3.79 1.03
N SER A 34 0.74 -4.30 1.92
CA SER A 34 -0.70 -4.04 1.84
C SER A 34 -1.04 -2.57 2.13
N VAL A 35 -0.34 -1.93 3.07
CA VAL A 35 -0.48 -0.48 3.33
C VAL A 35 -0.06 0.36 2.12
N GLY A 36 0.89 -0.09 1.30
CA GLY A 36 1.25 0.55 0.04
C GLY A 36 0.28 0.25 -1.12
N LEU A 37 -0.34 -0.92 -1.12
CA LEU A 37 -1.28 -1.35 -2.15
C LEU A 37 -2.65 -0.68 -2.03
N VAL A 38 -3.16 -0.45 -0.82
CA VAL A 38 -4.45 0.21 -0.59
C VAL A 38 -4.55 1.59 -1.26
N PRO A 39 -3.59 2.52 -1.09
CA PRO A 39 -3.65 3.81 -1.77
C PRO A 39 -3.49 3.69 -3.29
N LEU A 40 -2.71 2.72 -3.78
CA LEU A 40 -2.58 2.47 -5.23
C LEU A 40 -3.89 1.96 -5.84
N ILE A 41 -4.59 1.05 -5.15
CA ILE A 41 -5.90 0.56 -5.55
C ILE A 41 -6.93 1.69 -5.47
N GLY A 42 -6.92 2.48 -4.39
CA GLY A 42 -7.79 3.65 -4.25
C GLY A 42 -7.59 4.67 -5.38
N LEU A 43 -6.33 4.98 -5.72
CA LEU A 43 -5.99 5.84 -6.84
C LEU A 43 -6.50 5.25 -8.16
N GLY A 44 -6.31 3.95 -8.38
CA GLY A 44 -6.80 3.24 -9.56
C GLY A 44 -8.32 3.29 -9.70
N VAL A 45 -9.06 3.12 -8.59
CA VAL A 45 -10.53 3.23 -8.57
C VAL A 45 -11.00 4.63 -8.89
N ILE A 46 -10.36 5.67 -8.34
CA ILE A 46 -10.67 7.07 -8.69
C ILE A 46 -10.41 7.32 -10.17
N PHE A 47 -9.27 6.87 -10.68
CA PHE A 47 -8.92 7.01 -12.10
C PHE A 47 -9.92 6.28 -13.00
N ALA A 48 -10.34 5.08 -12.63
CA ALA A 48 -11.35 4.32 -13.37
C ALA A 48 -12.73 4.97 -13.29
N GLY A 49 -13.11 5.50 -12.13
CA GLY A 49 -14.36 6.23 -11.93
C GLY A 49 -14.45 7.48 -12.80
N LEU A 50 -13.36 8.26 -12.88
CA LEU A 50 -13.28 9.42 -13.78
C LEU A 50 -13.34 9.01 -15.25
N GLN A 51 -12.62 7.96 -15.65
CA GLN A 51 -12.70 7.44 -17.03
C GLN A 51 -14.12 7.00 -17.38
N TYR A 52 -14.81 6.33 -16.46
CA TYR A 52 -16.17 5.84 -16.67
C TYR A 52 -17.20 6.98 -16.72
N LEU A 53 -17.14 7.91 -15.77
CA LEU A 53 -18.10 9.03 -15.67
C LEU A 53 -17.96 10.02 -16.82
N PHE A 54 -16.73 10.28 -17.27
CA PHE A 54 -16.45 11.26 -18.32
C PHE A 54 -16.24 10.62 -19.70
N GLY A 55 -16.21 9.29 -19.81
CA GLY A 55 -15.98 8.58 -21.08
C GLY A 55 -14.60 8.84 -21.70
N ILE A 56 -13.63 9.27 -20.89
CA ILE A 56 -12.30 9.72 -21.34
C ILE A 56 -11.26 8.61 -21.18
N THR A 57 -10.29 8.57 -22.10
CA THR A 57 -9.19 7.59 -22.05
C THR A 57 -8.14 7.97 -20.99
N PRO A 58 -7.39 7.01 -20.43
CA PRO A 58 -6.43 7.30 -19.37
C PRO A 58 -5.31 8.27 -19.80
N LYS A 59 -4.98 8.29 -21.10
CA LYS A 59 -4.04 9.27 -21.69
C LYS A 59 -4.61 10.69 -21.69
N GLN A 60 -5.90 10.85 -21.96
CA GLN A 60 -6.58 12.16 -21.93
C GLN A 60 -6.67 12.67 -20.50
N LEU A 61 -7.03 11.82 -19.54
CA LEU A 61 -7.05 12.15 -18.11
C LEU A 61 -5.69 12.63 -17.62
N TRP A 62 -4.63 11.90 -17.97
CA TRP A 62 -3.27 12.29 -17.60
C TRP A 62 -2.84 13.62 -18.23
N PHE A 63 -3.22 13.83 -19.50
CA PHE A 63 -2.98 15.08 -20.20
C PHE A 63 -3.70 16.25 -19.50
N GLU A 64 -4.97 16.10 -19.16
CA GLU A 64 -5.75 17.12 -18.43
C GLU A 64 -5.16 17.40 -17.05
N VAL A 65 -4.83 16.35 -16.29
CA VAL A 65 -4.22 16.47 -14.95
C VAL A 65 -2.89 17.22 -15.00
N SER A 66 -2.04 16.96 -16.00
CA SER A 66 -0.76 17.68 -16.16
C SER A 66 -0.92 19.17 -16.48
N HIS A 67 -2.07 19.58 -17.03
CA HIS A 67 -2.37 20.98 -17.34
C HIS A 67 -3.16 21.68 -16.24
N LEU A 68 -3.71 20.96 -15.26
CA LEU A 68 -4.39 21.53 -14.08
C LEU A 68 -3.53 22.54 -13.30
N PRO A 69 -2.21 22.34 -13.06
CA PRO A 69 -1.41 23.33 -12.34
C PRO A 69 -1.35 24.68 -13.06
N GLN A 70 -1.28 24.66 -14.40
CA GLN A 70 -1.28 25.88 -15.21
C GLN A 70 -2.65 26.56 -15.22
N MET A 71 -3.72 25.77 -15.30
CA MET A 71 -5.10 26.28 -15.24
C MET A 71 -5.41 26.85 -13.85
N ALA A 72 -4.95 26.22 -12.79
CA ALA A 72 -5.06 26.70 -11.42
C ALA A 72 -4.30 28.01 -11.21
N MET A 73 -3.04 28.11 -11.67
CA MET A 73 -2.27 29.36 -11.59
C MET A 73 -2.97 30.51 -12.32
N LYS A 74 -3.53 30.26 -13.51
CA LYS A 74 -4.30 31.28 -14.24
C LYS A 74 -5.57 31.68 -13.48
N PHE A 75 -6.26 30.74 -12.85
CA PHE A 75 -7.44 31.01 -12.05
C PHE A 75 -7.12 31.83 -10.80
N PHE A 76 -6.08 31.47 -10.06
CA PHE A 76 -5.62 32.22 -8.90
C PHE A 76 -5.11 33.62 -9.26
N ASN A 77 -4.36 33.76 -10.36
CA ASN A 77 -3.94 35.07 -10.88
C ASN A 77 -5.11 35.91 -11.42
N SER A 78 -6.24 35.30 -11.80
CA SER A 78 -7.45 36.03 -12.21
C SER A 78 -8.32 36.49 -11.04
N LEU A 79 -8.09 35.92 -9.85
CA LEU A 79 -8.80 36.26 -8.61
C LEU A 79 -8.03 37.24 -7.72
N ALA A 80 -6.74 37.47 -8.01
CA ALA A 80 -5.86 38.44 -7.35
C ALA A 80 -5.83 39.77 -8.11
#